data_AF-A0A2N1SM56-F1
#
_entry.id   AF-A0A2N1SM56-F1
#
_cell.length_a   1.000
_cell.length_b   1.000
_cell.length_c   1.000
_cell.angle_alpha   90.00
_cell.angle_beta   90.00
_cell.angle_gamma   90.00
#
_symmetry.space_group_name_H-M   'P 1'
#
loop_
_entity.id
_entity.type
_entity.pdbx_description
1 polymer ?
#
loop_
_entity_poly.entity_id
_entity_poly.type
_entity_poly.pdbx_seq_one_letter_code
_entity_poly.pdbx_strand_id
1 'polypeptide(L)'
;MGSDHTLVAMAFGEMGLSLRAVFPDPIERTHGYADYRWKVVRTDTHHIIHAVPPADKLDEAFWEEWYTVDGGPVTHHVLFSSQPPVPFHDIFDPPEKLDGIHPEEIFGRRWYVVEDPHMLAWGVKNLLAIH
;
A
#
# COMPACT_ATOMS: atom_id res chain seq x y z
N MET A 1 14.63 -7.91 13.06
CA MET A 1 14.68 -7.37 11.68
C MET A 1 14.36 -8.40 10.60
N GLY A 2 14.25 -9.70 10.87
CA GLY A 2 13.91 -10.72 9.84
C GLY A 2 12.45 -11.19 9.78
N SER A 3 11.57 -10.76 10.71
CA SER A 3 10.20 -11.27 10.84
C SER A 3 9.22 -10.65 9.85
N ASP A 4 9.32 -9.34 9.62
CA ASP A 4 8.22 -8.59 8.99
C ASP A 4 8.26 -8.71 7.47
N HIS A 5 9.45 -8.71 6.86
CA HIS A 5 9.61 -8.93 5.42
C HIS A 5 9.15 -10.33 4.98
N THR A 6 9.39 -11.36 5.80
CA THR A 6 8.91 -12.72 5.51
C THR A 6 7.38 -12.77 5.59
N LEU A 7 6.78 -12.13 6.60
CA LEU A 7 5.33 -12.07 6.75
C LEU A 7 4.67 -11.33 5.57
N VAL A 8 5.23 -10.21 5.13
CA VAL A 8 4.75 -9.45 3.97
C VAL A 8 4.91 -10.26 2.68
N ALA A 9 6.05 -10.93 2.48
CA ALA A 9 6.28 -11.79 1.32
C ALA A 9 5.27 -12.95 1.26
N MET A 10 4.96 -13.57 2.41
CA MET A 10 3.95 -14.62 2.50
C MET A 10 2.55 -14.07 2.20
N ALA A 11 2.20 -12.90 2.74
CA ALA A 11 0.92 -12.25 2.48
C ALA A 11 0.71 -11.96 0.98
N PHE A 12 1.73 -11.45 0.29
CA PHE A 12 1.67 -11.29 -1.17
C PHE A 12 1.46 -12.63 -1.88
N GLY A 13 2.20 -13.67 -1.45
CA GLY A 13 2.07 -15.01 -2.02
C GLY A 13 0.67 -15.61 -1.86
N GLU A 14 0.03 -15.39 -0.72
CA GLU A 14 -1.36 -15.78 -0.43
C GLU A 14 -2.38 -15.06 -1.33
N MET A 15 -2.07 -13.84 -1.80
CA MET A 15 -2.87 -13.11 -2.80
C MET A 15 -2.58 -13.56 -4.25
N GLY A 16 -1.64 -14.49 -4.45
CA GLY A 16 -1.18 -14.89 -5.79
C GLY A 16 -0.13 -13.97 -6.41
N LEU A 17 0.43 -13.02 -5.63
CA LEU A 17 1.50 -12.13 -6.07
C LEU A 17 2.86 -12.63 -5.60
N SER A 18 3.83 -12.72 -6.51
CA SER A 18 5.21 -12.92 -6.10
C SER A 18 5.79 -11.60 -5.58
N LEU A 19 6.60 -11.66 -4.51
CA LEU A 19 7.29 -10.46 -4.00
C LEU A 19 8.16 -9.79 -5.09
N ARG A 20 8.65 -10.56 -6.07
CA ARG A 20 9.42 -10.03 -7.21
C ARG A 20 8.55 -9.26 -8.21
N ALA A 21 7.26 -9.57 -8.32
CA ALA A 21 6.34 -8.82 -9.16
C ALA A 21 6.07 -7.42 -8.57
N VAL A 22 6.05 -7.32 -7.24
CA VAL A 22 5.86 -6.05 -6.51
C VAL A 22 7.17 -5.27 -6.37
N PHE A 23 8.28 -5.98 -6.11
CA PHE A 23 9.63 -5.45 -5.92
C PHE A 23 10.65 -6.21 -6.78
N PRO A 24 10.86 -5.79 -8.05
CA PRO A 24 11.68 -6.50 -9.02
C PRO A 24 13.17 -6.60 -8.67
N ASP A 25 13.73 -5.61 -7.98
CA ASP A 25 15.15 -5.60 -7.56
C ASP A 25 15.29 -5.65 -6.01
N PRO A 26 16.09 -6.57 -5.45
CA PRO A 26 16.33 -6.64 -4.01
C PRO A 26 17.03 -5.42 -3.38
N ILE A 27 17.69 -4.54 -4.15
CA ILE A 27 18.40 -3.36 -3.65
C ILE A 27 17.48 -2.13 -3.57
N GLU A 28 16.50 -2.01 -4.45
CA GLU A 28 15.49 -0.94 -4.41
C GLU A 28 14.42 -1.17 -3.31
N ARG A 29 14.44 -2.36 -2.70
CA ARG A 29 13.38 -2.91 -1.82
C ARG A 29 12.94 -2.07 -0.64
N THR A 30 13.72 -1.11 -0.17
CA THR A 30 13.47 -0.60 1.18
C THR A 30 13.85 0.85 1.41
N HIS A 31 14.58 1.55 0.53
CA HIS A 31 14.94 2.94 0.86
C HIS A 31 13.72 3.87 0.94
N GLY A 32 12.76 3.74 0.01
CA GLY A 32 11.51 4.51 0.06
C GLY A 32 10.56 4.06 1.18
N TYR A 33 10.69 2.82 1.64
CA TYR A 33 9.81 2.21 2.65
C TYR A 33 10.54 1.94 3.99
N ALA A 34 11.72 2.52 4.21
CA ALA A 34 12.59 2.13 5.32
C ALA A 34 11.94 2.38 6.69
N ASP A 35 11.19 3.48 6.75
CA ASP A 35 10.44 3.90 7.94
C ASP A 35 8.96 3.50 7.85
N TYR A 36 8.54 2.83 6.78
CA TYR A 36 7.13 2.44 6.62
C TYR A 36 6.81 1.28 7.55
N ARG A 37 5.62 1.36 8.15
CA ARG A 37 5.04 0.25 8.88
C ARG A 37 4.20 -0.59 7.94
N TRP A 38 4.57 -1.86 7.83
CA TRP A 38 3.80 -2.86 7.10
C TRP A 38 2.74 -3.47 8.01
N LYS A 39 1.49 -3.53 7.57
CA LYS A 39 0.38 -4.16 8.28
C LYS A 39 -0.35 -5.10 7.34
N VAL A 40 -0.54 -6.36 7.76
CA VAL A 40 -1.36 -7.31 7.01
C VAL A 40 -2.65 -7.56 7.78
N VAL A 41 -3.78 -7.36 7.12
CA VAL A 41 -5.12 -7.58 7.66
C VAL A 41 -5.78 -8.71 6.89
N ARG A 42 -6.36 -9.65 7.63
CA ARG A 42 -7.15 -10.77 7.08
C ARG A 42 -8.48 -10.82 7.83
N THR A 43 -9.56 -10.81 7.07
CA THR A 43 -10.92 -11.04 7.54
C THR A 43 -11.53 -12.18 6.71
N ASP A 44 -12.78 -12.55 6.99
CA ASP A 44 -13.47 -13.57 6.18
C ASP A 44 -13.62 -13.17 4.71
N THR A 45 -13.63 -11.86 4.42
CA THR A 45 -13.89 -11.31 3.09
C THR A 45 -12.72 -10.52 2.52
N HIS A 46 -11.78 -10.04 3.34
CA HIS A 46 -10.69 -9.18 2.87
C HIS A 46 -9.33 -9.77 3.22
N HIS A 47 -8.40 -9.64 2.30
CA HIS A 47 -6.98 -9.73 2.58
C HIS A 47 -6.33 -8.43 2.10
N ILE A 48 -5.65 -7.72 3.00
CA ILE A 48 -5.07 -6.40 2.74
C ILE A 48 -3.64 -6.34 3.27
N ILE A 49 -2.73 -5.81 2.47
CA ILE A 49 -1.37 -5.46 2.87
C ILE A 49 -1.25 -3.96 2.76
N HIS A 50 -1.02 -3.27 3.88
CA HIS A 50 -0.74 -1.85 3.91
C HIS A 50 0.75 -1.58 4.06
N ALA A 51 1.26 -0.60 3.32
CA ALA A 51 2.52 0.07 3.58
C ALA A 51 2.21 1.50 4.03
N VAL A 52 2.31 1.75 5.34
CA VAL A 52 1.88 3.01 5.96
C VAL A 52 3.12 3.85 6.30
N PRO A 53 3.22 5.11 5.83
CA PRO A 53 4.31 5.98 6.23
C PRO A 53 4.20 6.35 7.71
N PRO A 54 5.30 6.82 8.34
CA PRO A 54 5.25 7.43 9.65
C PRO A 54 4.20 8.54 9.75
N ALA A 55 3.56 8.67 10.91
CA ALA A 55 2.46 9.63 11.11
C ALA A 55 2.87 11.09 10.85
N ASP A 56 4.12 11.44 11.15
CA ASP A 56 4.71 12.76 10.89
C ASP A 56 5.06 13.01 9.41
N LYS A 57 4.96 11.98 8.55
CA LYS A 57 5.23 12.05 7.10
C LYS A 57 3.98 11.88 6.24
N LEU A 58 2.79 11.71 6.82
CA LEU A 58 1.54 11.46 6.09
C LEU A 58 1.11 12.60 5.14
N ASP A 59 1.65 13.81 5.30
CA ASP A 59 1.41 14.94 4.40
C ASP A 59 2.30 14.91 3.15
N GLU A 60 3.47 14.27 3.23
CA GLU A 60 4.52 14.31 2.20
C GLU A 60 4.73 12.96 1.51
N ALA A 61 4.35 11.87 2.19
CA ALA A 61 4.48 10.50 1.72
C ALA A 61 3.12 9.93 1.27
N PHE A 62 3.19 8.80 0.57
CA PHE A 62 2.01 8.05 0.14
C PHE A 62 1.78 6.84 1.06
N TRP A 63 0.52 6.53 1.31
CA TRP A 63 0.09 5.24 1.85
C TRP A 63 -0.21 4.30 0.69
N GLU A 64 0.21 3.04 0.77
CA GLU A 64 -0.16 2.03 -0.21
C GLU A 64 -0.93 0.87 0.41
N GLU A 65 -1.81 0.30 -0.41
CA GLU A 65 -2.47 -0.96 -0.10
C GLU A 65 -2.58 -1.87 -1.31
N TRP A 66 -2.38 -3.17 -1.07
CA TRP A 66 -2.75 -4.24 -1.98
C TRP A 66 -3.83 -5.06 -1.31
N TYR A 67 -4.94 -5.29 -2.00
CA TYR A 67 -6.03 -6.05 -1.40
C TYR A 67 -6.80 -6.91 -2.40
N THR A 68 -7.44 -7.92 -1.85
CA THR A 68 -8.45 -8.74 -2.53
C THR A 68 -9.69 -8.83 -1.66
N VAL A 69 -10.85 -8.86 -2.31
CA VAL A 69 -12.16 -9.07 -1.70
C VAL A 69 -12.70 -10.41 -2.19
N ASP A 70 -13.13 -11.26 -1.26
CA ASP A 70 -13.67 -12.60 -1.49
C ASP A 70 -12.78 -13.49 -2.38
N GLY A 71 -11.46 -13.31 -2.28
CA GLY A 71 -10.45 -14.04 -3.08
C GLY A 71 -10.44 -13.65 -4.56
N GLY A 72 -11.05 -12.52 -4.92
CA GLY A 72 -11.02 -11.95 -6.26
C GLY A 72 -9.65 -11.40 -6.69
N PRO A 73 -9.59 -10.69 -7.83
CA PRO A 73 -8.37 -10.05 -8.30
C PRO A 73 -7.76 -9.12 -7.26
N VAL A 74 -6.43 -8.99 -7.29
CA VAL A 74 -5.74 -8.03 -6.43
C VAL A 74 -5.86 -6.63 -7.03
N THR A 75 -6.31 -5.69 -6.20
CA THR A 75 -6.28 -4.25 -6.47
C THR A 75 -5.11 -3.64 -5.73
N HIS A 76 -4.47 -2.65 -6.35
CA HIS A 76 -3.37 -1.88 -5.76
C HIS A 76 -3.72 -0.41 -5.80
N HIS A 77 -3.77 0.21 -4.62
CA HIS A 77 -3.98 1.63 -4.44
C HIS A 77 -2.74 2.32 -3.90
N VAL A 78 -2.46 3.49 -4.45
CA VAL A 78 -1.53 4.47 -3.93
C VAL A 78 -2.32 5.71 -3.51
N LEU A 79 -2.25 6.05 -2.23
CA LEU A 79 -3.09 7.04 -1.59
C LEU A 79 -2.24 8.25 -1.16
N PHE A 80 -2.64 9.43 -1.64
CA PHE A 80 -1.96 10.70 -1.35
C PHE A 80 -2.86 11.61 -0.51
N SER A 81 -2.30 12.29 0.48
CA SER A 81 -3.00 13.28 1.32
C SER A 81 -3.33 14.59 0.59
N SER A 82 -2.60 14.89 -0.47
CA SER A 82 -2.79 16.03 -1.36
C SER A 82 -2.91 15.53 -2.80
N GLN A 83 -3.51 16.34 -3.67
CA GLN A 83 -3.69 15.97 -5.07
C GLN A 83 -2.33 15.62 -5.73
N PRO A 84 -2.14 14.40 -6.24
CA PRO A 84 -0.87 13.98 -6.81
C PRO A 84 -0.61 14.65 -8.17
N PRO A 85 0.65 14.68 -8.65
CA PRO A 85 1.01 15.21 -9.96
C PRO A 85 0.61 14.30 -11.14
N VAL A 86 -0.05 13.17 -10.85
CA VAL A 86 -0.57 12.20 -11.83
C VAL A 86 -2.10 12.16 -11.75
N PRO A 87 -2.82 11.69 -12.78
CA PRO A 87 -4.25 11.45 -12.69
C PRO A 87 -4.60 10.52 -11.53
N PHE A 88 -5.57 10.91 -10.71
CA PHE A 88 -6.16 10.06 -9.68
C PHE A 88 -7.51 9.52 -10.17
N HIS A 89 -7.88 8.36 -9.66
CA HIS A 89 -9.05 7.59 -10.08
C HIS A 89 -10.23 7.79 -9.15
N ASP A 90 -9.97 8.04 -7.86
CA ASP A 90 -11.01 8.26 -6.87
C ASP A 90 -10.54 9.13 -5.70
N ILE A 91 -11.47 9.48 -4.82
CA ILE A 91 -11.23 10.11 -3.52
C ILE A 91 -11.77 9.19 -2.44
N PHE A 92 -10.88 8.71 -1.58
CA PHE A 92 -11.23 7.94 -0.40
C PHE A 92 -11.35 8.87 0.81
N ASP A 93 -12.56 8.95 1.36
CA ASP A 93 -12.85 9.58 2.64
C ASP A 93 -13.08 8.45 3.68
N PRO A 94 -12.12 8.17 4.59
CA PRO A 94 -12.25 7.12 5.60
C PRO A 94 -13.48 7.33 6.48
N PRO A 95 -14.11 6.25 6.99
CA PRO A 95 -15.27 6.39 7.87
C PRO A 95 -14.91 7.12 9.17
N GLU A 96 -15.89 7.77 9.81
CA GLU A 96 -15.67 8.53 11.06
C GLU A 96 -15.14 7.66 12.22
N LYS A 97 -15.41 6.35 12.16
CA LYS A 97 -15.00 5.37 13.17
C LYS A 97 -14.05 4.36 12.54
N LEU A 98 -13.13 3.86 13.35
CA LEU A 98 -12.27 2.74 12.98
C LEU A 98 -13.11 1.55 12.52
N ASP A 99 -12.81 1.05 11.33
CA ASP A 99 -13.49 -0.11 10.72
C ASP A 99 -12.73 -1.42 10.92
N GLY A 100 -11.55 -1.35 11.55
CA GLY A 100 -10.70 -2.50 11.84
C GLY A 100 -9.92 -3.03 10.64
N ILE A 101 -10.16 -2.52 9.43
CA ILE A 101 -9.43 -2.91 8.23
C ILE A 101 -8.37 -1.89 7.86
N HIS A 102 -8.64 -0.59 8.00
CA HIS A 102 -7.64 0.43 7.71
C HIS A 102 -6.73 0.72 8.93
N PRO A 103 -5.48 1.18 8.71
CA PRO A 103 -4.59 1.67 9.76
C PRO A 103 -5.16 2.91 10.47
N GLU A 104 -4.98 3.06 11.78
CA GLU A 104 -5.57 4.18 12.54
C GLU A 104 -5.04 5.55 12.07
N GLU A 105 -3.80 5.60 11.59
CA GLU A 105 -3.10 6.80 11.16
C GLU A 105 -3.73 7.47 9.93
N ILE A 106 -4.53 6.73 9.14
CA ILE A 106 -5.10 7.25 7.90
C ILE A 106 -6.44 7.96 8.12
N PHE A 107 -7.06 7.79 9.30
CA PHE A 107 -8.38 8.32 9.60
C PHE A 107 -8.37 9.83 9.82
N GLY A 108 -9.53 10.47 9.57
CA GLY A 108 -9.69 11.92 9.72
C GLY A 108 -9.03 12.74 8.59
N ARG A 109 -8.64 12.09 7.50
CA ARG A 109 -7.96 12.70 6.35
C ARG A 109 -8.55 12.17 5.05
N ARG A 110 -8.63 13.02 4.04
CA ARG A 110 -8.99 12.63 2.68
C ARG A 110 -7.78 12.08 1.94
N TRP A 111 -8.01 11.09 1.10
CA TRP A 111 -6.96 10.49 0.28
C TRP A 111 -7.34 10.49 -1.21
N TYR A 112 -6.42 10.93 -2.06
CA TYR A 112 -6.53 10.81 -3.51
C TYR A 112 -5.99 9.45 -3.93
N VAL A 113 -6.84 8.64 -4.57
CA VAL A 113 -6.55 7.24 -4.91
C VAL A 113 -6.02 7.15 -6.33
N VAL A 114 -4.84 6.58 -6.48
CA VAL A 114 -4.29 6.14 -7.77
C VAL A 114 -4.34 4.62 -7.79
N GLU A 115 -5.14 4.04 -8.68
CA GLU A 115 -5.08 2.61 -8.98
C GLU A 115 -3.87 2.33 -9.87
N ASP A 116 -3.01 1.40 -9.48
CA ASP A 116 -1.87 0.98 -10.29
C ASP A 116 -2.04 -0.47 -10.78
N PRO A 117 -2.36 -0.70 -12.07
CA PRO A 117 -2.60 -2.03 -12.59
C PRO A 117 -1.34 -2.89 -12.69
N HIS A 118 -0.14 -2.30 -12.56
CA HIS A 118 1.12 -3.04 -12.69
C HIS A 118 1.51 -3.79 -11.41
N MET A 119 0.82 -3.55 -10.29
CA MET A 119 1.13 -4.11 -8.96
C MET A 119 2.54 -3.78 -8.44
N LEU A 120 3.26 -2.89 -9.12
CA LEU A 120 4.60 -2.45 -8.73
C LEU A 120 4.47 -1.44 -7.60
N ALA A 121 5.23 -1.65 -6.52
CA ALA A 121 5.27 -0.68 -5.43
C ALA A 121 5.62 0.73 -5.92
N TRP A 122 4.85 1.74 -5.52
CA TRP A 122 4.97 3.09 -6.06
C TRP A 122 6.35 3.71 -5.82
N GLY A 123 6.97 3.43 -4.67
CA GLY A 123 8.33 3.83 -4.37
C GLY A 123 9.36 3.28 -5.37
N VAL A 124 9.13 2.09 -5.94
CA VAL A 124 9.97 1.53 -7.01
C VAL A 124 9.73 2.30 -8.32
N LYS A 125 8.48 2.57 -8.68
CA LYS A 125 8.15 3.35 -9.90
C LYS A 125 8.77 4.76 -9.88
N ASN A 126 8.75 5.42 -8.72
CA ASN A 126 9.40 6.72 -8.54
C ASN A 126 10.92 6.64 -8.75
N LEU A 127 11.57 5.60 -8.25
CA LEU A 127 13.02 5.40 -8.44
C LEU A 127 13.37 5.13 -9.90
N LEU A 128 12.51 4.39 -10.61
CA LEU A 128 12.69 4.07 -12.02
C LEU A 128 12.20 5.16 -12.98
N ALA A 129 11.59 6.24 -12.47
CA ALA A 129 10.92 7.30 -13.24
C ALA A 129 9.89 6.76 -14.25
N ILE A 130 9.18 5.68 -13.87
CA ILE A 130 8.14 5.06 -14.68
C ILE A 130 6.80 5.63 -14.21
N HIS A 131 6.22 6.56 -14.98
CA HIS A 131 4.92 7.18 -14.71
C HIS A 131 3.93 6.87 -15.82
#